data_AF-A0A349HJN3-F1
#
_entry.id   AF-A0A349HJN3-F1
#
_cell.length_a   1.000
_cell.length_b   1.000
_cell.length_c   1.000
_cell.angle_alpha   90.00
_cell.angle_beta   90.00
_cell.angle_gamma   90.00
#
_symmetry.space_group_name_H-M   'P 1'
#
loop_
_entity.id
_entity.type
_entity.pdbx_description
1 polymer ?
#
loop_
_entity_poly.entity_id
_entity_poly.type
_entity_poly.pdbx_seq_one_letter_code
_entity_poly.pdbx_strand_id
1 'polypeptide(L)'
;MKNSRSRMIVISLLSVACMLFQTSAVWAFSLNDLSSSAESAKSAAEGASMLDRAKNVYTGFYASTENLVDAQTMTMSLINPSEGSALTSKLGDINSGSTFSRLTKLVGFSETMDSGTTDSSLTSKLTKIITTPGSFEKAKKVYDHASTAYTSGNNSVSEAKTLYKEIKAFIASPSAKGLSETLLSGLGDYSDKILPFIIEHGPARVKTAAHIADAFKGFL
;
A
#
# COMPACT_ATOMS: atom_id res chain seq x y z
N MET A 1 -6.57 -27.52 43.24
CA MET A 1 -7.57 -27.24 42.17
C MET A 1 -7.46 -25.78 41.67
N LYS A 2 -6.39 -25.41 40.94
CA LYS A 2 -6.20 -24.04 40.42
C LYS A 2 -5.81 -23.94 38.94
N ASN A 3 -5.65 -25.06 38.23
CA ASN A 3 -5.12 -25.08 36.85
C ASN A 3 -6.15 -25.34 35.75
N SER A 4 -7.41 -25.62 36.07
CA SER A 4 -8.44 -25.89 35.04
C SER A 4 -9.14 -24.64 34.52
N ARG A 5 -9.27 -23.58 35.33
CA ARG A 5 -9.95 -22.34 34.91
C ARG A 5 -9.12 -21.49 33.92
N SER A 6 -7.80 -21.50 34.04
CA SER A 6 -6.91 -20.74 33.12
C SER A 6 -6.89 -21.31 31.70
N ARG A 7 -6.99 -22.63 31.54
CA ARG A 7 -7.00 -23.27 30.20
C ARG A 7 -8.30 -23.01 29.45
N MET A 8 -9.43 -22.88 30.14
CA MET A 8 -10.72 -22.59 29.51
C MET A 8 -10.75 -21.16 28.94
N ILE A 9 -10.11 -20.19 29.62
CA ILE A 9 -10.02 -18.80 29.17
C ILE A 9 -9.13 -18.66 27.91
N VAL A 10 -8.02 -19.40 27.84
CA VAL A 10 -7.13 -19.39 26.67
C VAL A 10 -7.81 -20.00 25.44
N ILE A 11 -8.62 -21.06 25.61
CA ILE A 11 -9.35 -21.69 24.50
C ILE A 11 -10.52 -20.81 24.03
N SER A 12 -11.20 -20.10 24.95
CA SER A 12 -12.22 -19.10 24.59
C SER A 12 -11.65 -17.88 23.87
N LEU A 13 -10.43 -17.43 24.22
CA LEU A 13 -9.76 -16.32 23.51
C LEU A 13 -9.25 -16.73 22.13
N LEU A 14 -8.85 -17.98 21.93
CA LEU A 14 -8.43 -18.48 20.62
C LEU A 14 -9.62 -18.68 19.66
N SER A 15 -10.80 -19.00 20.18
CA SER A 15 -12.03 -19.10 19.39
C SER A 15 -12.62 -17.72 19.01
N VAL A 16 -12.43 -16.70 19.85
CA VAL A 16 -12.74 -15.31 19.48
C VAL A 16 -11.73 -14.74 18.46
N ALA A 17 -10.47 -15.16 18.51
CA ALA A 17 -9.47 -14.79 17.50
C ALA A 17 -9.75 -15.42 16.12
N CYS A 18 -10.31 -16.64 16.07
CA CYS A 18 -10.75 -17.26 14.81
C CYS A 18 -12.07 -16.71 14.26
N MET A 19 -12.92 -16.08 15.09
CA MET A 19 -14.13 -15.39 14.60
C MET A 19 -13.87 -13.97 14.08
N LEU A 20 -12.72 -13.37 14.38
CA LEU A 20 -12.33 -12.06 13.84
C LEU A 20 -11.58 -12.14 12.50
N PHE A 21 -11.30 -13.37 12.01
CA PHE A 21 -10.93 -13.65 10.63
C PHE A 21 -12.11 -14.17 9.80
N GLN A 22 -13.34 -13.79 10.19
CA GLN A 22 -14.33 -13.57 9.15
C GLN A 22 -13.83 -12.40 8.33
N THR A 23 -13.14 -12.78 7.24
CA THR A 23 -13.33 -12.14 5.95
C THR A 23 -14.70 -11.47 5.99
N SER A 24 -14.72 -10.14 5.98
CA SER A 24 -15.84 -9.45 5.37
C SER A 24 -15.82 -9.92 3.92
N ALA A 25 -16.36 -11.12 3.72
CA ALA A 25 -16.97 -11.55 2.50
C ALA A 25 -17.73 -10.32 2.07
N VAL A 26 -17.20 -9.67 1.03
CA VAL A 26 -18.00 -9.46 -0.15
C VAL A 26 -19.45 -9.17 0.26
N TRP A 27 -19.67 -8.01 0.89
CA TRP A 27 -20.87 -7.23 0.56
C TRP A 27 -20.64 -6.65 -0.85
N ALA A 28 -20.12 -7.45 -1.79
CA ALA A 28 -20.34 -7.17 -3.19
C ALA A 28 -21.76 -7.65 -3.40
N PHE A 29 -22.61 -6.68 -3.73
CA PHE A 29 -23.85 -6.88 -4.46
C PHE A 29 -24.65 -8.10 -4.07
N SER A 30 -25.75 -7.86 -3.35
CA SER A 30 -26.89 -8.75 -3.40
C SER A 30 -27.13 -9.16 -4.85
N LEU A 31 -26.87 -10.43 -5.18
CA LEU A 31 -27.11 -11.01 -6.50
C LEU A 31 -28.58 -10.88 -6.94
N ASN A 32 -29.47 -10.41 -6.05
CA ASN A 32 -30.85 -10.07 -6.35
C ASN A 32 -31.01 -8.77 -7.17
N ASP A 33 -29.96 -7.95 -7.37
CA ASP A 33 -30.03 -6.74 -8.23
C ASP A 33 -29.77 -7.03 -9.73
N LEU A 34 -29.51 -8.29 -10.10
CA LEU A 34 -29.28 -8.68 -11.48
C LEU A 34 -30.58 -9.20 -12.09
N SER A 35 -31.30 -8.34 -12.82
CA SER A 35 -32.38 -8.77 -13.71
C SER A 35 -31.83 -9.83 -14.69
N SER A 36 -32.58 -10.90 -14.89
CA SER A 36 -32.14 -12.26 -15.25
C SER A 36 -31.65 -12.47 -16.69
N SER A 37 -30.69 -11.66 -17.17
CA SER A 37 -29.99 -11.91 -18.44
C SER A 37 -28.56 -12.41 -18.21
N ALA A 38 -28.13 -13.43 -18.96
CA ALA A 38 -26.78 -13.98 -18.85
C ALA A 38 -25.69 -12.94 -19.19
N GLU A 39 -25.99 -12.00 -20.07
CA GLU A 39 -25.08 -10.91 -20.46
C GLU A 39 -24.88 -9.90 -19.32
N SER A 40 -25.94 -9.58 -18.57
CA SER A 40 -25.88 -8.73 -17.39
C SER A 40 -25.08 -9.39 -16.26
N ALA A 41 -25.26 -10.70 -16.04
CA ALA A 41 -24.49 -11.45 -15.05
C ALA A 41 -22.99 -11.52 -15.38
N LYS A 42 -22.65 -11.73 -16.67
CA LYS A 42 -21.26 -11.73 -17.15
C LYS A 42 -20.61 -10.35 -16.96
N SER A 43 -21.28 -9.29 -17.40
CA SER A 43 -20.78 -7.92 -17.27
C SER A 43 -20.59 -7.54 -15.80
N ALA A 44 -21.48 -7.96 -14.90
CA ALA A 44 -21.33 -7.73 -13.47
C ALA A 44 -20.12 -8.47 -12.88
N ALA A 45 -19.87 -9.71 -13.32
CA ALA A 45 -18.69 -10.46 -12.90
C ALA A 45 -17.38 -9.81 -13.39
N GLU A 46 -17.35 -9.32 -14.63
CA GLU A 46 -16.22 -8.57 -15.19
C GLU A 46 -15.96 -7.29 -14.39
N GLY A 47 -17.00 -6.49 -14.14
CA GLY A 47 -16.90 -5.27 -13.34
C GLY A 47 -16.45 -5.53 -11.90
N ALA A 48 -16.96 -6.58 -11.25
CA ALA A 48 -16.54 -6.97 -9.90
C ALA A 48 -15.07 -7.40 -9.86
N SER A 49 -14.61 -8.16 -10.87
CA SER A 49 -13.21 -8.56 -11.02
C SER A 49 -12.28 -7.35 -11.20
N MET A 50 -12.67 -6.38 -12.04
CA MET A 50 -11.91 -5.12 -12.19
C MET A 50 -11.85 -4.31 -10.90
N LEU A 51 -12.95 -4.24 -10.14
CA LEU A 51 -12.99 -3.55 -8.86
C LEU A 51 -12.09 -4.22 -7.81
N ASP A 52 -12.05 -5.55 -7.77
CA ASP A 52 -11.15 -6.30 -6.88
C ASP A 52 -9.68 -6.06 -7.24
N ARG A 53 -9.33 -6.16 -8.53
CA ARG A 53 -7.99 -5.81 -9.02
C ARG A 53 -7.60 -4.37 -8.66
N ALA A 54 -8.53 -3.42 -8.80
CA ALA A 54 -8.27 -2.01 -8.45
C ALA A 54 -8.01 -1.82 -6.94
N LYS A 55 -8.75 -2.54 -6.08
CA LYS A 55 -8.50 -2.58 -4.62
C LYS A 55 -7.14 -3.19 -4.29
N ASN A 56 -6.74 -4.24 -5.00
CA ASN A 56 -5.45 -4.89 -4.82
C ASN A 56 -4.30 -3.95 -5.26
N VAL A 57 -4.45 -3.23 -6.36
CA VAL A 57 -3.49 -2.19 -6.78
C VAL A 57 -3.33 -1.11 -5.73
N TYR A 58 -4.45 -0.59 -5.21
CA TYR A 58 -4.44 0.40 -4.13
C TYR A 58 -3.71 -0.13 -2.89
N THR A 59 -4.09 -1.32 -2.41
CA THR A 59 -3.51 -1.91 -1.20
C THR A 59 -2.01 -2.17 -1.38
N GLY A 60 -1.62 -2.68 -2.54
CA GLY A 60 -0.21 -2.91 -2.89
C GLY A 60 0.59 -1.61 -2.94
N PHE A 61 0.04 -0.54 -3.52
CA PHE A 61 0.72 0.74 -3.60
C PHE A 61 0.80 1.45 -2.25
N TYR A 62 -0.25 1.34 -1.43
CA TYR A 62 -0.27 1.83 -0.06
C TYR A 62 0.82 1.15 0.79
N ALA A 63 0.86 -0.19 0.79
CA ALA A 63 1.89 -0.94 1.51
C ALA A 63 3.30 -0.66 0.99
N SER A 64 3.46 -0.50 -0.34
CA SER A 64 4.72 -0.06 -0.94
C SER A 64 5.17 1.29 -0.39
N THR A 65 4.23 2.26 -0.30
CA THR A 65 4.52 3.61 0.18
C THR A 65 4.83 3.60 1.68
N GLU A 66 4.16 2.79 2.49
CA GLU A 66 4.51 2.61 3.92
C GLU A 66 5.93 2.06 4.08
N ASN A 67 6.29 1.00 3.34
CA ASN A 67 7.65 0.45 3.37
C ASN A 67 8.70 1.50 2.94
N LEU A 68 8.39 2.33 1.94
CA LEU A 68 9.27 3.41 1.52
C LEU A 68 9.44 4.45 2.64
N VAL A 69 8.35 4.86 3.30
CA VAL A 69 8.39 5.80 4.42
C VAL A 69 9.21 5.23 5.59
N ASP A 70 9.06 3.95 5.90
CA ASP A 70 9.87 3.28 6.93
C ASP A 70 11.34 3.25 6.56
N ALA A 71 11.67 2.91 5.30
CA ALA A 71 13.03 2.93 4.80
C ALA A 71 13.64 4.33 4.91
N GLN A 72 12.92 5.37 4.45
CA GLN A 72 13.35 6.76 4.52
C GLN A 72 13.56 7.24 5.96
N THR A 73 12.63 6.91 6.86
CA THR A 73 12.73 7.28 8.28
C THR A 73 13.93 6.61 8.94
N MET A 74 14.17 5.33 8.66
CA MET A 74 15.33 4.61 9.17
C MET A 74 16.64 5.14 8.56
N THR A 75 16.68 5.45 7.27
CA THR A 75 17.82 6.12 6.62
C THR A 75 18.12 7.45 7.31
N MET A 76 17.11 8.30 7.52
CA MET A 76 17.25 9.56 8.23
C MET A 76 17.77 9.35 9.66
N SER A 77 17.30 8.33 10.38
CA SER A 77 17.80 8.01 11.72
C SER A 77 19.27 7.59 11.74
N LEU A 78 19.78 7.04 10.64
CA LEU A 78 21.20 6.69 10.50
C LEU A 78 22.01 7.94 10.19
N ILE A 79 21.61 8.75 9.19
CA ILE A 79 22.42 9.90 8.74
C ILE A 79 22.25 11.15 9.61
N ASN A 80 21.12 11.30 10.29
CA ASN A 80 20.81 12.39 11.21
C ASN A 80 19.89 11.92 12.36
N PRO A 81 20.45 11.33 13.43
CA PRO A 81 19.67 10.70 14.50
C PRO A 81 18.65 11.61 15.19
N SER A 82 18.96 12.91 15.34
CA SER A 82 18.06 13.88 15.96
C SER A 82 16.83 14.15 15.08
N GLU A 83 17.01 14.29 13.76
CA GLU A 83 15.90 14.45 12.82
C GLU A 83 15.06 13.18 12.67
N GLY A 84 15.68 11.99 12.63
CA GLY A 84 14.98 10.72 12.52
C GLY A 84 13.92 10.52 13.62
N SER A 85 14.25 10.87 14.86
CA SER A 85 13.31 10.77 16.00
C SER A 85 12.15 11.78 15.92
N ALA A 86 12.37 12.95 15.33
CA ALA A 86 11.36 13.99 15.16
C ALA A 86 10.47 13.77 13.92
N LEU A 87 10.89 12.95 12.96
CA LEU A 87 10.11 12.63 11.76
C LEU A 87 8.96 11.67 12.06
N THR A 88 9.16 10.71 12.96
CA THR A 88 8.10 9.77 13.36
C THR A 88 6.91 10.48 14.04
N SER A 89 7.16 11.58 14.75
CA SER A 89 6.09 12.40 15.34
C SER A 89 5.38 13.31 14.32
N LYS A 90 6.08 13.73 13.26
CA LYS A 90 5.50 14.48 12.12
C LYS A 90 4.60 13.61 11.24
N LEU A 91 4.82 12.30 11.23
CA LEU A 91 3.94 11.36 10.56
C LEU A 91 2.51 11.40 11.15
N GLY A 92 2.36 11.80 12.43
CA GLY A 92 1.10 12.25 13.01
C GLY A 92 -0.09 11.31 12.81
N ASP A 93 -1.31 11.82 12.91
CA ASP A 93 -2.55 11.03 12.82
C ASP A 93 -2.87 10.62 11.36
N ILE A 94 -1.97 9.86 10.72
CA ILE A 94 -2.19 9.27 9.38
C ILE A 94 -3.41 8.35 9.38
N ASN A 95 -3.82 7.84 10.54
CA ASN A 95 -5.04 7.07 10.70
C ASN A 95 -6.32 7.90 10.61
N SER A 96 -6.24 9.24 10.60
CA SER A 96 -7.39 10.11 10.39
C SER A 96 -7.70 10.32 8.90
N GLY A 97 -8.98 10.18 8.53
CA GLY A 97 -9.49 10.45 7.17
C GLY A 97 -9.77 9.20 6.33
N SER A 98 -10.26 9.43 5.10
CA SER A 98 -10.57 8.36 4.15
C SER A 98 -9.32 7.63 3.69
N THR A 99 -9.49 6.37 3.26
CA THR A 99 -8.45 5.50 2.71
C THR A 99 -7.54 6.20 1.69
N PHE A 100 -8.12 6.94 0.73
CA PHE A 100 -7.35 7.72 -0.25
C PHE A 100 -6.59 8.91 0.38
N SER A 101 -7.19 9.62 1.33
CA SER A 101 -6.52 10.72 2.04
C SER A 101 -5.28 10.24 2.79
N ARG A 102 -5.33 9.04 3.38
CA ARG A 102 -4.16 8.44 4.04
C ARG A 102 -3.03 8.19 3.06
N LEU A 103 -3.34 7.64 1.88
CA LEU A 103 -2.35 7.45 0.82
C LEU A 103 -1.71 8.77 0.38
N THR A 104 -2.52 9.82 0.15
CA THR A 104 -1.99 11.14 -0.21
C THR A 104 -1.07 11.70 0.87
N LYS A 105 -1.43 11.57 2.15
CA LYS A 105 -0.57 11.99 3.28
C LYS A 105 0.76 11.23 3.30
N LEU A 106 0.73 9.91 3.09
CA LEU A 106 1.95 9.08 3.03
C LEU A 106 2.86 9.47 1.87
N VAL A 107 2.30 9.67 0.68
CA VAL A 107 3.07 10.11 -0.49
C VAL A 107 3.66 11.50 -0.24
N GLY A 108 2.87 12.45 0.25
CA GLY A 108 3.37 13.79 0.57
C GLY A 108 4.45 13.77 1.65
N PHE A 109 4.33 12.91 2.67
CA PHE A 109 5.38 12.74 3.66
C PHE A 109 6.66 12.15 3.05
N SER A 110 6.54 11.10 2.23
CA SER A 110 7.67 10.52 1.49
C SER A 110 8.38 11.56 0.63
N GLU A 111 7.64 12.43 -0.06
CA GLU A 111 8.18 13.52 -0.88
C GLU A 111 9.03 14.50 -0.04
N THR A 112 8.62 14.81 1.19
CA THR A 112 9.39 15.70 2.07
C THR A 112 10.74 15.11 2.49
N MET A 113 10.90 13.78 2.44
CA MET A 113 12.13 13.09 2.83
C MET A 113 13.09 12.86 1.67
N ASP A 114 12.64 12.96 0.41
CA ASP A 114 13.42 12.61 -0.78
C ASP A 114 14.80 13.29 -0.77
N SER A 115 14.86 14.61 -0.51
CA SER A 115 16.12 15.37 -0.53
C SER A 115 17.20 14.83 0.42
N GLY A 116 16.81 14.28 1.57
CA GLY A 116 17.74 13.68 2.55
C GLY A 116 18.11 12.24 2.22
N THR A 117 17.19 11.50 1.59
CA THR A 117 17.30 10.05 1.36
C THR A 117 17.69 9.65 -0.06
N THR A 118 17.78 10.60 -0.99
CA THR A 118 18.26 10.38 -2.37
C THR A 118 19.41 11.31 -2.72
N ASP A 119 20.07 11.88 -1.71
CA ASP A 119 21.25 12.71 -1.86
C ASP A 119 22.41 11.89 -2.46
N SER A 120 23.12 12.43 -3.44
CA SER A 120 24.19 11.72 -4.15
C SER A 120 25.38 11.32 -3.26
N SER A 121 25.51 11.93 -2.08
CA SER A 121 26.52 11.57 -1.08
C SER A 121 26.01 10.60 -0.01
N LEU A 122 24.79 10.08 -0.14
CA LEU A 122 24.17 9.17 0.83
C LEU A 122 25.06 7.97 1.16
N THR A 123 25.58 7.26 0.16
CA THR A 123 26.49 6.13 0.38
C THR A 123 27.71 6.54 1.21
N SER A 124 28.33 7.69 0.93
CA SER A 124 29.47 8.19 1.70
C SER A 124 29.10 8.56 3.14
N LYS A 125 27.93 9.18 3.36
CA LYS A 125 27.39 9.47 4.70
C LYS A 125 27.16 8.18 5.48
N LEU A 126 26.58 7.15 4.83
CA LEU A 126 26.31 5.85 5.45
C LEU A 126 27.59 5.08 5.79
N THR A 127 28.61 5.07 4.94
CA THR A 127 29.90 4.40 5.22
C THR A 127 30.55 4.93 6.50
N LYS A 128 30.39 6.23 6.79
CA LYS A 128 30.94 6.85 8.02
C LYS A 128 30.19 6.43 9.30
N ILE A 129 28.99 5.88 9.18
CA ILE A 129 28.07 5.64 10.29
C ILE A 129 27.90 4.14 10.56
N ILE A 130 27.86 3.32 9.51
CA ILE A 130 27.56 1.88 9.56
C ILE A 130 28.63 1.06 10.30
N THR A 131 29.80 1.64 10.62
CA THR A 131 30.82 1.01 11.46
C THR A 131 30.45 0.94 12.96
N THR A 132 29.28 1.48 13.35
CA THR A 132 28.79 1.50 14.74
C THR A 132 27.94 0.24 15.06
N PRO A 133 28.07 -0.39 16.24
CA PRO A 133 27.27 -1.56 16.61
C PRO A 133 25.76 -1.34 16.43
N GLY A 134 25.05 -2.32 15.85
CA GLY A 134 23.59 -2.25 15.58
C GLY A 134 23.21 -1.50 14.30
N SER A 135 24.17 -0.88 13.60
CA SER A 135 23.89 -0.13 12.36
C SER A 135 23.71 -1.05 11.15
N PHE A 136 24.34 -2.22 11.16
CA PHE A 136 24.22 -3.21 10.09
C PHE A 136 22.79 -3.78 10.03
N GLU A 137 22.19 -4.10 11.18
CA GLU A 137 20.81 -4.61 11.26
C GLU A 137 19.81 -3.56 10.78
N LYS A 138 20.05 -2.28 11.10
CA LYS A 138 19.24 -1.17 10.57
C LYS A 138 19.42 -1.02 9.06
N ALA A 139 20.65 -1.10 8.57
CA ALA A 139 20.96 -1.03 7.14
C ALA A 139 20.26 -2.16 6.36
N LYS A 140 20.28 -3.38 6.90
CA LYS A 140 19.54 -4.50 6.31
C LYS A 140 18.04 -4.26 6.27
N LYS A 141 17.44 -3.75 7.36
CA LYS A 141 16.01 -3.41 7.38
C LYS A 141 15.65 -2.34 6.35
N VAL A 142 16.48 -1.31 6.22
CA VAL A 142 16.30 -0.27 5.19
C VAL A 142 16.30 -0.91 3.80
N TYR A 143 17.29 -1.75 3.50
CA TYR A 143 17.37 -2.45 2.23
C TYR A 143 16.15 -3.32 1.96
N ASP A 144 15.73 -4.14 2.94
CA ASP A 144 14.59 -5.03 2.81
C ASP A 144 13.30 -4.22 2.53
N HIS A 145 13.04 -3.17 3.31
CA HIS A 145 11.88 -2.31 3.13
C HIS A 145 11.91 -1.57 1.77
N ALA A 146 13.05 -0.99 1.39
CA ALA A 146 13.20 -0.28 0.11
C ALA A 146 13.05 -1.23 -1.09
N SER A 147 13.58 -2.45 -1.00
CA SER A 147 13.46 -3.48 -2.05
C SER A 147 12.02 -3.97 -2.19
N THR A 148 11.32 -4.19 -1.07
CA THR A 148 9.89 -4.52 -1.07
C THR A 148 9.07 -3.38 -1.65
N ALA A 149 9.33 -2.14 -1.24
CA ALA A 149 8.67 -0.95 -1.77
C ALA A 149 8.86 -0.82 -3.28
N TYR A 150 10.09 -0.99 -3.78
CA TYR A 150 10.41 -0.99 -5.21
C TYR A 150 9.60 -2.05 -5.97
N THR A 151 9.66 -3.31 -5.52
CA THR A 151 9.04 -4.44 -6.23
C THR A 151 7.51 -4.32 -6.27
N SER A 152 6.89 -4.11 -5.10
CA SER A 152 5.44 -3.98 -4.99
C SER A 152 4.91 -2.71 -5.66
N GLY A 153 5.64 -1.59 -5.51
CA GLY A 153 5.30 -0.31 -6.13
C GLY A 153 5.32 -0.40 -7.65
N ASN A 154 6.35 -1.04 -8.22
CA ASN A 154 6.45 -1.21 -9.67
C ASN A 154 5.29 -2.05 -10.23
N ASN A 155 4.94 -3.14 -9.54
CA ASN A 155 3.80 -3.98 -9.91
C ASN A 155 2.48 -3.19 -9.86
N SER A 156 2.24 -2.46 -8.77
CA SER A 156 1.04 -1.62 -8.63
C SER A 156 0.96 -0.52 -9.68
N VAL A 157 2.06 0.17 -9.98
CA VAL A 157 2.08 1.25 -11.00
C VAL A 157 1.81 0.68 -12.39
N SER A 158 2.40 -0.47 -12.72
CA SER A 158 2.17 -1.14 -14.00
C SER A 158 0.70 -1.54 -14.15
N GLU A 159 0.16 -2.23 -13.14
CA GLU A 159 -1.22 -2.69 -13.15
C GLU A 159 -2.22 -1.52 -13.11
N ALA A 160 -1.91 -0.43 -12.39
CA ALA A 160 -2.74 0.77 -12.36
C ALA A 160 -2.96 1.37 -13.76
N LYS A 161 -1.90 1.43 -14.59
CA LYS A 161 -1.99 1.92 -15.98
C LYS A 161 -2.88 1.04 -16.85
N THR A 162 -2.78 -0.28 -16.66
CA THR A 162 -3.61 -1.26 -17.36
C THR A 162 -5.07 -1.14 -16.93
N LEU A 163 -5.35 -1.24 -15.63
CA LEU A 163 -6.69 -1.17 -15.05
C LEU A 163 -7.38 0.16 -15.33
N TYR A 164 -6.66 1.28 -15.30
CA TYR A 164 -7.24 2.58 -15.62
C TYR A 164 -7.90 2.57 -17.01
N LYS A 165 -7.20 2.01 -18.00
CA LYS A 165 -7.73 1.89 -19.37
C LYS A 165 -8.88 0.89 -19.45
N GLU A 166 -8.73 -0.27 -18.82
CA GLU A 166 -9.75 -1.33 -18.82
C GLU A 166 -11.07 -0.84 -18.19
N ILE A 167 -10.99 -0.19 -17.03
CA ILE A 167 -12.17 0.32 -16.31
C ILE A 167 -12.84 1.46 -17.10
N LYS A 168 -12.06 2.41 -17.64
CA LYS A 168 -12.61 3.49 -18.48
C LYS A 168 -13.33 2.93 -19.71
N ALA A 169 -12.74 1.94 -20.39
CA ALA A 169 -13.36 1.29 -21.53
C ALA A 169 -14.62 0.52 -21.14
N PHE A 170 -14.59 -0.20 -20.02
CA PHE A 170 -15.72 -0.96 -19.51
C PHE A 170 -16.91 -0.06 -19.16
N ILE A 171 -16.69 1.02 -18.40
CA ILE A 171 -17.75 1.98 -18.02
C ILE A 171 -18.37 2.65 -19.26
N ALA A 172 -17.56 2.96 -20.27
CA ALA A 172 -18.04 3.57 -21.52
C ALA A 172 -18.77 2.57 -22.45
N SER A 173 -18.66 1.26 -22.18
CA SER A 173 -19.22 0.22 -23.05
C SER A 173 -20.73 0.05 -22.84
N PRO A 174 -21.47 -0.47 -23.85
CA PRO A 174 -22.87 -0.86 -23.68
C PRO A 174 -23.08 -1.90 -22.58
N SER A 175 -22.08 -2.73 -22.29
CA SER A 175 -22.10 -3.78 -21.27
C SER A 175 -22.21 -3.23 -19.83
N ALA A 176 -21.87 -1.96 -19.62
CA ALA A 176 -22.09 -1.29 -18.34
C ALA A 176 -23.56 -0.90 -18.10
N LYS A 177 -24.41 -0.89 -19.15
CA LYS A 177 -25.82 -0.51 -19.03
C LYS A 177 -26.59 -1.58 -18.25
N GLY A 178 -27.24 -1.16 -17.17
CA GLY A 178 -28.02 -2.05 -16.29
C GLY A 178 -27.20 -2.70 -15.18
N LEU A 179 -25.92 -2.34 -15.02
CA LEU A 179 -25.18 -2.64 -13.80
C LEU A 179 -25.65 -1.73 -12.66
N SER A 180 -25.47 -2.22 -11.45
CA SER A 180 -25.81 -1.48 -10.23
C SER A 180 -24.97 -0.19 -10.11
N GLU A 181 -25.62 0.89 -9.65
CA GLU A 181 -24.97 2.19 -9.49
C GLU A 181 -23.76 2.12 -8.55
N THR A 182 -23.83 1.33 -7.48
CA THR A 182 -22.72 1.16 -6.54
C THR A 182 -21.48 0.54 -7.21
N LEU A 183 -21.64 -0.36 -8.21
CA LEU A 183 -20.51 -1.01 -8.88
C LEU A 183 -19.85 -0.01 -9.83
N LEU A 184 -20.68 0.70 -10.60
CA LEU A 184 -20.23 1.74 -11.52
C LEU A 184 -19.57 2.90 -10.77
N SER A 185 -20.14 3.32 -9.63
CA SER A 185 -19.55 4.35 -8.77
C SER A 185 -18.21 3.90 -8.18
N GLY A 186 -18.11 2.65 -7.73
CA GLY A 186 -16.85 2.11 -7.21
C GLY A 186 -15.76 2.07 -8.28
N LEU A 187 -16.07 1.54 -9.47
CA LEU A 187 -15.16 1.55 -10.61
C LEU A 187 -14.80 2.98 -11.04
N GLY A 188 -15.78 3.89 -11.04
CA GLY A 188 -15.61 5.31 -11.31
C GLY A 188 -14.61 5.95 -10.35
N ASP A 189 -14.82 5.83 -9.03
CA ASP A 189 -13.94 6.39 -8.01
C ASP A 189 -12.49 5.91 -8.14
N TYR A 190 -12.28 4.62 -8.42
CA TYR A 190 -10.93 4.11 -8.67
C TYR A 190 -10.33 4.67 -9.96
N SER A 191 -11.09 4.69 -11.06
CA SER A 191 -10.59 5.17 -12.34
C SER A 191 -10.36 6.67 -12.39
N ASP A 192 -11.11 7.46 -11.63
CA ASP A 192 -11.06 8.94 -11.70
C ASP A 192 -10.12 9.56 -10.67
N LYS A 193 -9.85 8.86 -9.55
CA LYS A 193 -9.06 9.42 -8.44
C LYS A 193 -7.85 8.55 -8.12
N ILE A 194 -8.09 7.29 -7.75
CA ILE A 194 -7.07 6.45 -7.13
C ILE A 194 -6.01 6.00 -8.15
N LEU A 195 -6.43 5.41 -9.26
CA LEU A 195 -5.50 4.91 -10.28
C LEU A 195 -4.70 6.06 -10.94
N PRO A 196 -5.30 7.21 -11.33
CA PRO A 196 -4.54 8.35 -11.81
C PRO A 196 -3.48 8.84 -10.83
N PHE A 197 -3.83 8.95 -9.54
CA PHE A 197 -2.88 9.34 -8.50
C PHE A 197 -1.69 8.39 -8.41
N ILE A 198 -1.93 7.07 -8.45
CA ILE A 198 -0.85 6.06 -8.44
C ILE A 198 0.01 6.17 -9.71
N ILE A 199 -0.62 6.41 -10.86
CA ILE A 199 0.09 6.56 -12.14
C ILE A 199 0.99 7.80 -12.14
N GLU A 200 0.52 8.89 -11.54
CA GLU A 200 1.21 10.18 -11.46
C GLU A 200 2.39 10.12 -10.47
N HIS A 201 2.13 9.72 -9.22
CA HIS A 201 3.14 9.79 -8.15
C HIS A 201 3.99 8.52 -8.02
N GLY A 202 3.44 7.38 -8.42
CA GLY A 202 4.07 6.07 -8.20
C GLY A 202 5.45 5.90 -8.85
N PRO A 203 5.68 6.31 -10.11
CA PRO A 203 7.01 6.18 -10.73
C PRO A 203 8.12 6.87 -9.94
N ALA A 204 7.86 8.04 -9.36
CA ALA A 204 8.83 8.76 -8.53
C ALA A 204 9.11 7.99 -7.22
N ARG A 205 8.07 7.49 -6.54
CA ARG A 205 8.23 6.69 -5.31
C ARG A 205 9.02 5.41 -5.56
N VAL A 206 8.74 4.70 -6.65
CA VAL A 206 9.47 3.48 -7.07
C VAL A 206 10.95 3.80 -7.32
N LYS A 207 11.25 4.93 -7.96
CA LYS A 207 12.62 5.38 -8.20
C LYS A 207 13.35 5.72 -6.89
N THR A 208 12.70 6.41 -5.95
CA THR A 208 13.25 6.68 -4.62
C THR A 208 13.57 5.37 -3.89
N ALA A 209 12.64 4.41 -3.89
CA ALA A 209 12.83 3.10 -3.27
C ALA A 209 14.04 2.35 -3.86
N ALA A 210 14.16 2.33 -5.20
CA ALA A 210 15.30 1.72 -5.88
C ALA A 210 16.63 2.38 -5.47
N HIS A 211 16.68 3.71 -5.45
CA HIS A 211 17.88 4.45 -5.07
C HIS A 211 18.33 4.13 -3.64
N ILE A 212 17.40 4.09 -2.69
CA ILE A 212 17.69 3.74 -1.30
C ILE A 212 18.17 2.28 -1.21
N ALA A 213 17.50 1.34 -1.88
CA ALA A 213 17.92 -0.05 -1.90
C ALA A 213 19.34 -0.20 -2.47
N ASP A 214 19.66 0.46 -3.58
CA ASP A 214 21.00 0.44 -4.18
C ASP A 214 22.07 1.04 -3.26
N ALA A 215 21.76 2.15 -2.58
CA ALA A 215 22.68 2.78 -1.63
C ALA A 215 23.01 1.83 -0.46
N PHE A 216 22.03 1.05 0.01
CA PHE A 216 22.21 0.12 1.12
C PHE A 216 22.76 -1.25 0.72
N LYS A 217 22.60 -1.67 -0.55
CA LYS A 217 23.10 -2.94 -1.08
C LYS A 217 24.61 -3.10 -0.91
N GLY A 218 25.38 -2.03 -1.03
CA GLY A 218 26.84 -2.06 -0.86
C GLY A 218 27.33 -2.36 0.56
N PHE A 219 26.41 -2.46 1.53
CA PHE A 219 26.71 -2.75 2.92
C PHE A 219 26.27 -4.15 3.37
N LEU A 220 25.69 -4.97 2.47
CA LEU A 220 25.20 -6.33 2.71
C LEU A 220 26.05 -7.36 1.98
#